data_AF-A0A9W6YJT0-F1
#
_entry.id   AF-A0A9W6YJT0-F1
#
_cell.length_a   1.000
_cell.length_b   1.000
_cell.length_c   1.000
_cell.angle_alpha   90.00
_cell.angle_beta   90.00
_cell.angle_gamma   90.00
#
_symmetry.space_group_name_H-M   'P 1'
#
loop_
_entity.id
_entity.type
_entity.pdbx_description
1 polymer ?
#
loop_
_entity_poly.entity_id
_entity_poly.type
_entity_poly.pdbx_seq_one_letter_code
_entity_poly.pdbx_strand_id
1 'polypeptide(L)'
;MTMDRVDRADRRVRWALYRDATCSETARVLSGSLPVDHVRRARPQATQNASDSAANSTSFALDSTGIQLVPELQQRLQSLLQRERDVSDQGNEDAMDVSDDAVPVAVEDLALGSRAAELGLESKTLLYCKLELDALGEQGTEAGRVTADWFSWKLARAGEYRARGNEAFKQESYSSAVRLYKRALEWLEPPALRSNASMDAKIDYSPEELQLVNPVAIACYANMATCYSKLDGDGDVDRCVAAASRALELDDSHVKARYRRSQAYVSTKEFELAVADLNKLRELEPDNKLFRSALTRAQAAKTQLRKKQQNAFANLFDK
;
A
#
# COMPACT_ATOMS: atom_id res chain seq x y z
N MET A 1 31.88 -0.97 -22.21
CA MET A 1 30.52 -1.27 -22.73
C MET A 1 29.68 -1.72 -21.56
N THR A 2 29.04 -0.76 -20.88
CA THR A 2 28.38 -0.94 -19.56
C THR A 2 27.05 -0.18 -19.54
N MET A 3 26.29 -0.28 -20.64
CA MET A 3 24.92 0.26 -20.74
C MET A 3 23.83 -0.82 -20.64
N ASP A 4 24.18 -2.11 -20.65
CA ASP A 4 23.22 -3.19 -20.97
C ASP A 4 22.48 -3.80 -19.76
N ARG A 5 22.88 -3.45 -18.52
CA ARG A 5 22.26 -3.99 -17.29
C ARG A 5 21.35 -3.02 -16.55
N VAL A 6 21.50 -1.72 -16.77
CA VAL A 6 20.71 -0.69 -16.08
C VAL A 6 19.38 -0.44 -16.83
N ASP A 7 19.40 -0.46 -18.17
CA ASP A 7 18.18 -0.24 -18.99
C ASP A 7 17.16 -1.39 -18.93
N ARG A 8 17.56 -2.60 -18.55
CA ARG A 8 16.62 -3.73 -18.41
C ARG A 8 15.75 -3.67 -17.15
N ALA A 9 16.19 -2.95 -16.11
CA ALA A 9 15.52 -2.93 -14.81
C ALA A 9 14.29 -2.02 -14.76
N ASP A 10 14.15 -1.07 -15.70
CA ASP A 10 13.07 -0.08 -15.71
C ASP A 10 12.01 -0.34 -16.80
N ARG A 11 12.08 -1.51 -17.44
CA ARG A 11 11.13 -1.87 -18.51
C ARG A 11 9.77 -2.21 -17.91
N ARG A 12 8.71 -1.65 -18.50
CA ARG A 12 7.34 -1.90 -18.08
C ARG A 12 6.52 -2.51 -19.23
N VAL A 13 5.57 -3.35 -18.85
CA VAL A 13 4.48 -3.79 -19.72
C VAL A 13 3.32 -2.85 -19.48
N ARG A 14 2.92 -2.10 -20.50
CA ARG A 14 1.71 -1.30 -20.51
C ARG A 14 0.53 -2.19 -20.86
N TRP A 15 -0.59 -1.97 -20.16
CA TRP A 15 -1.86 -2.60 -20.46
C TRP A 15 -2.94 -1.55 -20.56
N ALA A 16 -3.90 -1.78 -21.44
CA ALA A 16 -5.08 -0.93 -21.57
C ALA A 16 -6.32 -1.75 -21.90
N LEU A 17 -7.44 -1.36 -21.29
CA LEU A 17 -8.77 -1.94 -21.50
C LEU A 17 -9.62 -0.96 -22.31
N TYR A 18 -10.28 -1.47 -23.35
CA TYR A 18 -11.08 -0.69 -24.29
C TYR A 18 -12.49 -1.26 -24.40
N ARG A 19 -13.46 -0.41 -24.75
CA ARG A 19 -14.85 -0.87 -25.04
C ARG A 19 -14.99 -1.47 -26.44
N ASP A 20 -14.02 -1.23 -27.32
CA ASP A 20 -14.02 -1.71 -28.70
C ASP A 20 -12.76 -2.50 -29.03
N ALA A 21 -12.86 -3.36 -30.05
CA ALA A 21 -11.75 -4.17 -30.55
C ALA A 21 -10.70 -3.35 -31.32
N THR A 22 -11.06 -2.14 -31.74
CA THR A 22 -10.16 -1.23 -32.47
C THR A 22 -9.17 -0.52 -31.55
N CYS A 23 -9.30 -0.68 -30.23
CA CYS A 23 -8.48 -0.04 -29.21
C CYS A 23 -8.32 1.46 -29.41
N SER A 24 -9.43 2.15 -29.72
CA SER A 24 -9.41 3.59 -29.90
C SER A 24 -9.19 4.32 -28.56
N GLU A 25 -8.41 5.41 -28.56
CA GLU A 25 -8.18 6.21 -27.34
C GLU A 25 -9.48 6.72 -26.71
N THR A 26 -10.52 6.97 -27.52
CA THR A 26 -11.86 7.37 -27.09
C THR A 26 -12.64 6.25 -26.41
N ALA A 27 -12.30 4.99 -26.67
CA ALA A 27 -12.92 3.81 -26.07
C ALA A 27 -12.12 3.26 -24.89
N ARG A 28 -10.98 3.88 -24.54
CA ARG A 28 -10.14 3.45 -23.43
C ARG A 28 -10.84 3.66 -22.10
N VAL A 29 -11.01 2.56 -21.37
CA VAL A 29 -11.69 2.50 -20.07
C VAL A 29 -10.69 2.63 -18.94
N LEU A 30 -9.58 1.88 -19.03
CA LEU A 30 -8.52 1.84 -18.02
C LEU A 30 -7.18 1.56 -18.69
N SER A 31 -6.11 2.03 -18.08
CA SER A 31 -4.74 1.69 -18.48
C SER A 31 -3.83 1.66 -17.26
N GLY A 32 -2.71 0.97 -17.39
CA GLY A 32 -1.69 0.92 -16.36
C GLY A 32 -0.38 0.36 -16.91
N SER A 33 0.62 0.30 -16.05
CA SER A 33 1.93 -0.25 -16.38
C SER A 33 2.48 -1.10 -15.25
N LEU A 34 3.14 -2.20 -15.59
CA LEU A 34 3.72 -3.16 -14.64
C LEU A 34 5.21 -3.35 -14.93
N PRO A 35 6.10 -3.31 -13.93
CA PRO A 35 7.51 -3.64 -14.14
C PRO A 35 7.67 -5.08 -14.66
N VAL A 36 8.46 -5.25 -15.72
CA VAL A 36 8.71 -6.57 -16.37
C VAL A 36 9.28 -7.58 -15.36
N ASP A 37 10.08 -7.12 -14.41
CA ASP A 37 10.68 -7.98 -13.38
C ASP A 37 9.66 -8.56 -12.39
N HIS A 38 8.55 -7.86 -12.13
CA HIS A 38 7.45 -8.39 -11.30
C HIS A 38 6.72 -9.52 -12.01
N VAL A 39 6.56 -9.40 -13.33
CA VAL A 39 5.91 -10.41 -14.17
C VAL A 39 6.80 -11.65 -14.33
N ARG A 40 8.13 -11.50 -14.40
CA ARG A 40 9.04 -12.65 -14.60
C ARG A 40 9.16 -13.58 -13.38
N ARG A 41 8.92 -13.09 -12.16
CA ARG A 41 8.98 -13.90 -10.92
C ARG A 41 7.74 -14.76 -10.70
N ALA A 42 6.68 -14.50 -11.46
CA ALA A 42 5.44 -15.25 -11.45
C ALA A 42 5.55 -16.56 -12.25
N ARG A 43 6.02 -17.66 -11.64
CA ARG A 43 5.92 -19.01 -12.23
C ARG A 43 4.63 -19.70 -11.75
N PRO A 44 3.83 -20.30 -12.65
CA PRO A 44 2.80 -21.26 -12.25
C PRO A 44 3.47 -22.43 -11.52
N GLN A 45 3.01 -22.76 -10.30
CA GLN A 45 3.45 -24.00 -9.65
C GLN A 45 2.92 -25.18 -10.47
N ALA A 46 3.82 -25.94 -11.09
CA ALA A 46 3.48 -27.23 -11.65
C ALA A 46 3.41 -28.24 -10.49
N THR A 47 2.19 -28.66 -10.11
CA THR A 47 2.00 -29.77 -9.18
C THR A 47 2.41 -31.08 -9.87
N GLN A 48 3.48 -31.70 -9.38
CA GLN A 48 3.74 -33.11 -9.64
C GLN A 48 2.78 -33.96 -8.79
N ASN A 49 2.00 -34.79 -9.48
CA ASN A 49 1.40 -36.05 -9.07
C ASN A 49 0.90 -36.22 -7.62
N ALA A 50 -0.42 -36.18 -7.43
CA ALA A 50 -1.17 -37.25 -6.76
C ALA A 50 -2.69 -37.02 -6.92
N SER A 51 -3.41 -38.10 -7.16
CA SER A 51 -4.87 -38.22 -7.30
C SER A 51 -5.62 -37.77 -6.05
N ASP A 52 -6.54 -36.81 -6.19
CA ASP A 52 -7.97 -36.97 -5.89
C ASP A 52 -8.73 -35.64 -5.99
N SER A 53 -10.03 -35.77 -6.19
CA SER A 53 -11.01 -34.77 -6.62
C SER A 53 -11.03 -33.41 -5.91
N ALA A 54 -11.31 -32.38 -6.74
CA ALA A 54 -12.00 -31.11 -6.48
C ALA A 54 -11.15 -29.83 -6.66
N ALA A 55 -11.60 -29.02 -7.64
CA ALA A 55 -11.23 -27.62 -7.90
C ALA A 55 -9.75 -27.33 -8.21
N ASN A 56 -9.30 -27.72 -9.41
CA ASN A 56 -8.14 -27.11 -10.05
C ASN A 56 -8.50 -25.69 -10.53
N SER A 57 -8.40 -24.72 -9.62
CA SER A 57 -8.36 -23.30 -9.97
C SER A 57 -6.93 -22.82 -9.76
N THR A 58 -6.07 -23.05 -10.75
CA THR A 58 -4.78 -22.37 -10.84
C THR A 58 -5.02 -20.94 -11.29
N SER A 59 -5.51 -20.09 -10.38
CA SER A 59 -5.64 -18.66 -10.58
C SER A 59 -4.32 -17.98 -10.21
N PHE A 60 -3.64 -17.39 -11.19
CA PHE A 60 -2.63 -16.38 -10.93
C PHE A 60 -3.37 -15.07 -10.63
N ALA A 61 -3.35 -14.63 -9.38
CA ALA A 61 -3.85 -13.31 -9.03
C ALA A 61 -2.66 -12.35 -9.09
N LEU A 62 -2.71 -11.35 -9.99
CA LEU A 62 -1.80 -10.21 -9.93
C LEU A 62 -2.28 -9.30 -8.81
N ASP A 63 -2.00 -9.75 -7.58
CA ASP A 63 -2.31 -9.06 -6.33
C ASP A 63 -1.45 -7.80 -6.24
N SER A 64 -1.94 -6.77 -6.94
CA SER A 64 -1.62 -5.35 -6.83
C SER A 64 -2.41 -4.51 -7.85
N THR A 65 -3.12 -5.12 -8.81
CA THR A 65 -3.87 -4.42 -9.88
C THR A 65 -5.39 -4.51 -9.75
N GLY A 66 -5.91 -5.33 -8.83
CA GLY A 66 -7.34 -5.65 -8.78
C GLY A 66 -7.86 -6.35 -10.04
N ILE A 67 -6.98 -6.73 -10.98
CA ILE A 67 -7.29 -7.55 -12.14
C ILE A 67 -6.72 -8.93 -11.85
N GLN A 68 -7.59 -9.92 -11.68
CA GLN A 68 -7.15 -11.29 -11.92
C GLN A 68 -6.92 -11.40 -13.41
N LEU A 69 -5.66 -11.45 -13.85
CA LEU A 69 -5.40 -11.78 -15.25
C LEU A 69 -5.93 -13.19 -15.43
N VAL A 70 -6.94 -13.37 -16.28
CA VAL A 70 -7.37 -14.69 -16.71
C VAL A 70 -6.18 -15.49 -17.23
N PRO A 71 -6.15 -16.83 -17.08
CA PRO A 71 -5.05 -17.68 -17.55
C PRO A 71 -4.59 -17.38 -18.98
N GLU A 72 -5.51 -16.95 -19.84
CA GLU A 72 -5.28 -16.57 -21.24
C GLU A 72 -4.41 -15.31 -21.37
N LEU A 73 -4.64 -14.29 -20.54
CA LEU A 73 -3.82 -13.07 -20.52
C LEU A 73 -2.44 -13.34 -19.93
N GLN A 74 -2.34 -14.27 -18.97
CA GLN A 74 -1.05 -14.68 -18.40
C GLN A 74 -0.18 -15.39 -19.45
N GLN A 75 -0.77 -16.34 -20.19
CA GLN A 75 -0.08 -17.08 -21.24
C GLN A 75 0.41 -16.12 -22.35
N ARG A 76 -0.38 -15.11 -22.67
CA ARG A 76 0.00 -14.08 -23.66
C ARG A 76 1.11 -13.16 -23.17
N LEU A 77 1.03 -12.70 -21.93
CA LEU A 77 2.10 -11.92 -21.31
C LEU A 77 3.43 -12.71 -21.30
N GLN A 78 3.38 -14.01 -21.01
CA GLN A 78 4.53 -14.90 -21.13
C GLN A 78 5.01 -15.06 -22.58
N SER A 79 4.09 -15.20 -23.54
CA SER A 79 4.41 -15.30 -24.97
C SER A 79 5.06 -14.03 -25.50
N LEU A 80 4.59 -12.86 -25.05
CA LEU A 80 5.10 -11.54 -25.39
C LEU A 80 6.51 -11.32 -24.82
N LEU A 81 6.75 -11.72 -23.56
CA LEU A 81 8.09 -11.75 -22.96
C LEU A 81 9.03 -12.80 -23.59
N GLN A 82 8.49 -13.90 -24.12
CA GLN A 82 9.28 -14.92 -24.82
C GLN A 82 9.70 -14.44 -26.21
N ARG A 83 8.78 -13.83 -26.97
CA ARG A 83 9.08 -13.18 -28.26
C ARG A 83 10.17 -12.13 -28.13
N GLU A 84 10.13 -11.33 -27.05
CA GLU A 84 11.18 -10.36 -26.73
C GLU A 84 12.57 -11.01 -26.56
N ARG A 85 12.65 -12.17 -25.88
CA ARG A 85 13.91 -12.91 -25.71
C ARG A 85 14.42 -13.48 -27.02
N ASP A 86 13.53 -14.08 -27.81
CA ASP A 86 13.89 -14.70 -29.08
C ASP A 86 14.41 -13.66 -30.09
N VAL A 87 13.88 -12.43 -30.06
CA VAL A 87 14.37 -11.29 -30.87
C VAL A 87 15.71 -10.77 -30.36
N SER A 88 15.88 -10.68 -29.03
CA SER A 88 17.15 -10.24 -28.41
C SER A 88 18.31 -11.18 -28.74
N ASP A 89 18.04 -12.49 -28.84
CA ASP A 89 19.04 -13.51 -29.19
C ASP A 89 19.35 -13.56 -30.70
N GLN A 90 18.45 -13.04 -31.55
CA GLN A 90 18.62 -13.03 -33.02
C GLN A 90 19.34 -11.79 -33.56
N GLY A 91 19.69 -10.81 -32.72
CA GLY A 91 20.50 -9.65 -33.10
C GLY A 91 19.83 -8.69 -34.10
N ASN A 92 18.50 -8.77 -34.24
CA ASN A 92 17.75 -7.90 -35.13
C ASN A 92 17.24 -6.69 -34.33
N GLU A 93 17.90 -5.54 -34.48
CA GLU A 93 17.51 -4.25 -33.88
C GLU A 93 16.40 -3.53 -34.67
N ASP A 94 15.63 -4.24 -35.50
CA ASP A 94 14.46 -3.66 -36.13
C ASP A 94 13.30 -3.62 -35.12
N ALA A 95 12.89 -2.40 -34.79
CA ALA A 95 11.77 -2.07 -33.90
C ALA A 95 10.47 -2.69 -34.43
N MET A 96 10.22 -3.93 -34.05
CA MET A 96 8.96 -4.59 -34.32
C MET A 96 7.95 -4.21 -33.24
N ASP A 97 6.76 -3.81 -33.67
CA ASP A 97 5.61 -3.52 -32.82
C ASP A 97 5.31 -4.73 -31.93
N VAL A 98 5.77 -4.69 -30.66
CA VAL A 98 5.55 -5.76 -29.66
C VAL A 98 4.15 -5.63 -29.02
N SER A 99 3.24 -4.96 -29.71
CA SER A 99 1.81 -4.93 -29.39
C SER A 99 1.19 -6.31 -29.61
N ASP A 100 0.61 -6.91 -28.57
CA ASP A 100 -0.26 -8.07 -28.75
C ASP A 100 -1.65 -7.62 -29.25
N ASP A 101 -2.31 -8.47 -30.04
CA ASP A 101 -3.66 -8.19 -30.54
C ASP A 101 -4.65 -7.97 -29.38
N ALA A 102 -5.62 -7.08 -29.57
CA ALA A 102 -6.64 -6.78 -28.57
C ALA A 102 -7.52 -8.00 -28.28
N VAL A 103 -7.56 -8.45 -27.03
CA VAL A 103 -8.29 -9.67 -26.64
C VAL A 103 -9.55 -9.32 -25.85
N PRO A 104 -10.71 -9.91 -26.14
CA PRO A 104 -11.89 -9.74 -25.31
C PRO A 104 -11.69 -10.36 -23.91
N VAL A 105 -12.05 -9.61 -22.88
CA VAL A 105 -11.97 -9.97 -21.45
C VAL A 105 -13.29 -9.60 -20.81
N ALA A 106 -13.93 -10.54 -20.11
CA ALA A 106 -15.17 -10.25 -19.42
C ALA A 106 -14.92 -9.40 -18.16
N VAL A 107 -15.81 -8.45 -17.90
CA VAL A 107 -15.72 -7.56 -16.73
C VAL A 107 -15.78 -8.33 -15.42
N GLU A 108 -16.50 -9.44 -15.37
CA GLU A 108 -16.53 -10.36 -14.22
C GLU A 108 -15.16 -10.97 -13.92
N ASP A 109 -14.37 -11.25 -14.96
CA ASP A 109 -13.02 -11.82 -14.80
C ASP A 109 -11.99 -10.76 -14.34
N LEU A 110 -12.27 -9.48 -14.61
CA LEU A 110 -11.40 -8.37 -14.21
C LEU A 110 -11.49 -8.04 -12.71
N ALA A 111 -12.33 -8.74 -11.94
CA ALA A 111 -12.51 -8.55 -10.50
C ALA A 111 -12.67 -7.08 -10.04
N LEU A 112 -13.20 -6.22 -10.93
CA LEU A 112 -13.34 -4.78 -10.70
C LEU A 112 -14.29 -4.47 -9.52
N GLY A 113 -15.11 -5.42 -9.11
CA GLY A 113 -16.05 -5.28 -7.99
C GLY A 113 -17.00 -4.09 -8.21
N SER A 114 -17.15 -3.22 -7.22
CA SER A 114 -18.00 -2.03 -7.34
C SER A 114 -17.53 -1.02 -8.40
N ARG A 115 -16.28 -1.11 -8.87
CA ARG A 115 -15.71 -0.25 -9.92
C ARG A 115 -16.33 -0.53 -11.29
N ALA A 116 -16.81 -1.75 -11.54
CA ALA A 116 -17.54 -2.06 -12.77
C ALA A 116 -18.74 -1.12 -12.91
N ALA A 117 -19.56 -0.99 -11.86
CA ALA A 117 -20.75 -0.14 -11.88
C ALA A 117 -20.43 1.36 -12.07
N GLU A 118 -19.37 1.87 -11.45
CA GLU A 118 -18.95 3.28 -11.59
C GLU A 118 -18.43 3.61 -12.99
N LEU A 119 -17.79 2.65 -13.64
CA LEU A 119 -17.35 2.76 -15.04
C LEU A 119 -18.52 2.50 -16.01
N GLY A 120 -19.75 2.32 -15.52
CA GLY A 120 -20.90 1.94 -16.36
C GLY A 120 -20.69 0.61 -17.08
N LEU A 121 -20.04 -0.34 -16.40
CA LEU A 121 -19.78 -1.69 -16.88
C LEU A 121 -20.69 -2.67 -16.13
N GLU A 122 -21.45 -3.44 -16.88
CA GLU A 122 -22.21 -4.58 -16.35
C GLU A 122 -21.31 -5.81 -16.30
N SER A 123 -21.58 -6.76 -15.39
CA SER A 123 -20.73 -7.96 -15.19
C SER A 123 -20.51 -8.79 -16.46
N LYS A 124 -21.49 -8.79 -17.39
CA LYS A 124 -21.43 -9.51 -18.68
C LYS A 124 -20.79 -8.73 -19.82
N THR A 125 -20.32 -7.51 -19.57
CA THR A 125 -19.70 -6.67 -20.60
C THR A 125 -18.34 -7.26 -20.96
N LEU A 126 -18.04 -7.35 -22.26
CA LEU A 126 -16.71 -7.66 -22.75
C LEU A 126 -15.95 -6.36 -23.00
N LEU A 127 -14.75 -6.26 -22.43
CA LEU A 127 -13.75 -5.24 -22.75
C LEU A 127 -12.65 -5.86 -23.60
N TYR A 128 -11.83 -5.04 -24.24
CA TYR A 128 -10.68 -5.50 -25.01
C TYR A 128 -9.39 -5.09 -24.33
N CYS A 129 -8.55 -6.06 -23.97
CA CYS A 129 -7.27 -5.84 -23.34
C CYS A 129 -6.16 -5.85 -24.39
N LYS A 130 -5.34 -4.80 -24.39
CA LYS A 130 -4.14 -4.68 -25.22
C LYS A 130 -2.91 -4.62 -24.32
N LEU A 131 -1.88 -5.40 -24.64
CA LEU A 131 -0.60 -5.44 -23.94
C LEU A 131 0.50 -4.91 -24.86
N GLU A 132 1.30 -3.97 -24.35
CA GLU A 132 2.41 -3.36 -25.08
C GLU A 132 3.66 -3.39 -24.20
N LEU A 133 4.79 -3.84 -24.75
CA LEU A 133 6.10 -3.73 -24.12
C LEU A 133 6.71 -2.38 -24.50
N ASP A 134 7.28 -1.66 -23.53
CA ASP A 134 8.05 -0.46 -23.85
C ASP A 134 9.27 -0.84 -24.72
N ALA A 135 9.43 -0.09 -25.81
CA ALA A 135 10.55 -0.24 -26.75
C ALA A 135 11.87 0.14 -26.07
N LEU A 136 12.97 -0.53 -26.46
CA LEU A 136 14.30 -0.21 -25.98
C LEU A 136 14.67 1.22 -26.41
N GLY A 137 14.75 2.14 -25.45
CA GLY A 137 15.19 3.52 -25.68
C GLY A 137 14.11 4.59 -25.76
N GLU A 138 12.81 4.25 -25.63
CA GLU A 138 11.77 5.28 -25.50
C GLU A 138 11.71 5.79 -24.05
N GLN A 139 12.48 6.85 -23.78
CA GLN A 139 12.12 7.77 -22.70
C GLN A 139 10.82 8.47 -23.10
N GLY A 140 9.67 7.85 -22.77
CA GLY A 140 8.36 8.38 -23.08
C GLY A 140 8.24 9.84 -22.61
N THR A 141 7.95 10.74 -23.55
CA THR A 141 7.73 12.16 -23.28
C THR A 141 6.66 12.34 -22.20
N GLU A 142 6.99 13.10 -21.14
CA GLU A 142 6.16 13.37 -19.96
C GLU A 142 4.72 13.83 -20.26
N ALA A 143 4.46 14.38 -21.45
CA ALA A 143 3.15 14.90 -21.84
C ALA A 143 2.06 13.81 -22.04
N GLY A 144 2.44 12.55 -22.27
CA GLY A 144 1.51 11.42 -22.37
C GLY A 144 1.25 10.70 -21.03
N ARG A 145 2.02 11.01 -19.97
CA ARG A 145 1.97 10.32 -18.67
C ARG A 145 0.70 10.60 -17.85
N VAL A 146 -0.14 11.56 -18.26
CA VAL A 146 -1.24 12.12 -17.43
C VAL A 146 -2.58 11.40 -17.63
N THR A 147 -2.64 10.32 -18.41
CA THR A 147 -3.89 9.54 -18.53
C THR A 147 -3.97 8.47 -17.45
N ALA A 148 -4.50 8.87 -16.27
CA ALA A 148 -4.97 8.03 -15.17
C ALA A 148 -4.17 6.73 -14.93
N ASP A 149 -2.87 6.85 -14.70
CA ASP A 149 -2.04 5.72 -14.28
C ASP A 149 -2.59 5.13 -12.97
N TRP A 150 -2.59 3.80 -12.89
CA TRP A 150 -3.15 3.00 -11.79
C TRP A 150 -2.67 3.46 -10.42
N PHE A 151 -1.39 3.86 -10.31
CA PHE A 151 -0.83 4.45 -9.11
C PHE A 151 -1.62 5.69 -8.65
N SER A 152 -1.85 6.63 -9.57
CA SER A 152 -2.63 7.85 -9.30
C SER A 152 -4.05 7.53 -8.86
N TRP A 153 -4.66 6.49 -9.43
CA TRP A 153 -5.98 6.03 -9.03
C TRP A 153 -6.01 5.41 -7.63
N LYS A 154 -5.05 4.54 -7.29
CA LYS A 154 -4.91 3.97 -5.94
C LYS A 154 -4.75 5.06 -4.89
N LEU A 155 -3.88 6.02 -5.18
CA LEU A 155 -3.62 7.15 -4.30
C LEU A 155 -4.89 7.99 -4.10
N ALA A 156 -5.63 8.27 -5.18
CA ALA A 156 -6.91 8.97 -5.10
C ALA A 156 -7.92 8.21 -4.24
N ARG A 157 -8.06 6.90 -4.43
CA ARG A 157 -8.96 6.06 -3.61
C ARG A 157 -8.58 6.00 -2.15
N ALA A 158 -7.30 5.85 -1.84
CA ALA A 158 -6.82 5.96 -0.47
C ALA A 158 -7.20 7.32 0.14
N GLY A 159 -7.04 8.41 -0.64
CA GLY A 159 -7.46 9.75 -0.28
C GLY A 159 -8.95 9.86 0.05
N GLU A 160 -9.83 9.25 -0.74
CA GLU A 160 -11.28 9.24 -0.51
C GLU A 160 -11.68 8.46 0.74
N TYR A 161 -11.12 7.26 0.95
CA TYR A 161 -11.38 6.48 2.16
C TYR A 161 -10.88 7.21 3.41
N ARG A 162 -9.73 7.88 3.33
CA ARG A 162 -9.24 8.76 4.38
C ARG A 162 -10.20 9.92 4.64
N ALA A 163 -10.72 10.56 3.60
CA ALA A 163 -11.69 11.64 3.75
C ALA A 163 -13.00 11.17 4.41
N ARG A 164 -13.52 10.00 4.01
CA ARG A 164 -14.67 9.36 4.66
C ARG A 164 -14.38 9.01 6.12
N GLY A 165 -13.17 8.54 6.43
CA GLY A 165 -12.71 8.30 7.80
C GLY A 165 -12.70 9.59 8.63
N ASN A 166 -12.24 10.70 8.06
CA ASN A 166 -12.26 12.01 8.72
C ASN A 166 -13.70 12.45 9.02
N GLU A 167 -14.63 12.20 8.09
CA GLU A 167 -16.04 12.54 8.29
C GLU A 167 -16.67 11.69 9.40
N ALA A 168 -16.45 10.37 9.38
CA ALA A 168 -16.87 9.48 10.46
C ALA A 168 -16.27 9.90 11.83
N PHE A 169 -15.03 10.40 11.85
CA PHE A 169 -14.39 10.93 13.05
C PHE A 169 -15.10 12.17 13.59
N LYS A 170 -15.50 13.11 12.72
CA LYS A 170 -16.27 14.30 13.14
C LYS A 170 -17.63 13.94 13.70
N GLN A 171 -18.22 12.85 13.22
CA GLN A 171 -19.47 12.28 13.73
C GLN A 171 -19.26 11.42 14.99
N GLU A 172 -18.05 11.44 15.57
CA GLU A 172 -17.65 10.68 16.75
C GLU A 172 -17.78 9.15 16.58
N SER A 173 -17.92 8.67 15.35
CA SER A 173 -17.97 7.24 15.01
C SER A 173 -16.54 6.69 14.86
N TYR A 174 -15.79 6.65 15.96
CA TYR A 174 -14.35 6.32 15.95
C TYR A 174 -14.04 4.92 15.41
N SER A 175 -14.84 3.91 15.74
CA SER A 175 -14.67 2.55 15.23
C SER A 175 -14.86 2.47 13.71
N SER A 176 -15.85 3.19 13.18
CA SER A 176 -16.09 3.30 11.74
C SER A 176 -14.97 4.06 11.05
N ALA A 177 -14.48 5.15 11.65
CA ALA A 177 -13.35 5.92 11.16
C ALA A 177 -12.09 5.05 11.04
N VAL A 178 -11.75 4.28 12.07
CA VAL A 178 -10.62 3.33 12.06
C VAL A 178 -10.74 2.34 10.91
N ARG A 179 -11.93 1.76 10.69
CA ARG A 179 -12.15 0.82 9.58
C ARG A 179 -11.90 1.47 8.21
N LEU A 180 -12.32 2.72 8.04
CA LEU A 180 -12.10 3.48 6.80
C LEU A 180 -10.63 3.85 6.59
N TYR A 181 -9.90 4.23 7.64
CA TYR A 181 -8.45 4.47 7.54
C TYR A 181 -7.67 3.19 7.21
N LYS A 182 -8.03 2.05 7.81
CA LYS A 182 -7.45 0.75 7.44
C LYS A 182 -7.70 0.45 5.96
N ARG A 183 -8.91 0.71 5.47
CA ARG A 183 -9.25 0.54 4.05
C ARG A 183 -8.46 1.48 3.15
N ALA A 184 -8.19 2.72 3.58
CA ALA A 184 -7.32 3.63 2.84
C ALA A 184 -5.88 3.08 2.74
N LEU A 185 -5.34 2.54 3.83
CA LEU A 185 -4.00 1.94 3.87
C LEU A 185 -3.91 0.66 3.02
N GLU A 186 -4.97 -0.14 2.95
CA GLU A 186 -5.05 -1.30 2.04
C GLU A 186 -4.91 -0.90 0.56
N TRP A 187 -5.28 0.34 0.18
CA TRP A 187 -5.04 0.86 -1.18
C TRP A 187 -3.59 1.31 -1.42
N LEU A 188 -2.81 1.56 -0.36
CA LEU A 188 -1.48 2.16 -0.40
C LEU A 188 -0.31 1.20 -0.14
N GLU A 189 -0.51 -0.11 0.03
CA GLU A 189 0.51 -1.11 0.48
C GLU A 189 1.99 -0.81 0.10
N PRO A 190 3.05 -0.97 0.98
CA PRO A 190 3.48 -2.22 1.71
C PRO A 190 4.21 -1.96 3.10
N PRO A 191 4.91 -2.89 3.86
CA PRO A 191 5.10 -4.36 3.82
C PRO A 191 4.54 -5.15 5.05
N ALA A 192 4.36 -6.47 4.86
CA ALA A 192 4.10 -7.57 5.81
C ALA A 192 3.82 -7.28 7.32
N LEU A 193 2.62 -7.67 7.76
CA LEU A 193 2.38 -8.46 8.98
C LEU A 193 0.88 -8.83 9.07
N ARG A 194 0.46 -9.76 8.21
CA ARG A 194 -0.66 -10.65 8.55
C ARG A 194 -0.16 -12.08 8.43
N SER A 195 0.30 -12.63 9.55
CA SER A 195 0.54 -14.07 9.67
C SER A 195 -0.81 -14.80 9.64
N ASN A 196 -1.20 -15.27 8.47
CA ASN A 196 -1.54 -16.67 8.18
C ASN A 196 -2.37 -16.70 6.88
N ALA A 197 -1.81 -17.40 5.89
CA ALA A 197 -2.33 -17.69 4.55
C ALA A 197 -2.30 -16.53 3.51
N SER A 198 -1.41 -16.73 2.51
CA SER A 198 -1.42 -16.21 1.14
C SER A 198 -0.66 -14.90 0.78
N MET A 199 0.31 -15.07 -0.13
CA MET A 199 0.99 -14.14 -1.07
C MET A 199 2.09 -13.16 -0.58
N ASP A 200 3.34 -13.54 -0.86
CA ASP A 200 4.59 -12.81 -0.64
C ASP A 200 5.00 -11.90 -1.83
N ALA A 201 4.18 -10.89 -2.17
CA ALA A 201 4.62 -9.85 -3.13
C ALA A 201 4.61 -8.48 -2.45
N LYS A 202 5.81 -7.98 -2.11
CA LYS A 202 5.99 -6.61 -1.61
C LYS A 202 5.95 -5.65 -2.81
N ILE A 203 4.99 -4.74 -2.85
CA ILE A 203 5.02 -3.61 -3.80
C ILE A 203 6.27 -2.78 -3.43
N ASP A 204 7.13 -2.45 -4.38
CA ASP A 204 8.25 -1.53 -4.14
C ASP A 204 7.93 -0.23 -4.87
N TYR A 205 7.64 0.83 -4.11
CA TYR A 205 7.42 2.17 -4.65
C TYR A 205 8.74 2.83 -5.01
N SER A 206 8.76 3.57 -6.11
CA SER A 206 9.84 4.50 -6.43
C SER A 206 9.95 5.62 -5.37
N PRO A 207 11.12 6.27 -5.25
CA PRO A 207 11.29 7.41 -4.35
C PRO A 207 10.25 8.53 -4.57
N GLU A 208 9.85 8.77 -5.82
CA GLU A 208 8.86 9.78 -6.20
C GLU A 208 7.45 9.36 -5.76
N GLU A 209 7.08 8.08 -5.94
CA GLU A 209 5.81 7.54 -5.47
C GLU A 209 5.72 7.55 -3.94
N LEU A 210 6.81 7.25 -3.22
CA LEU A 210 6.85 7.32 -1.76
C LEU A 210 6.57 8.73 -1.24
N GLN A 211 7.01 9.78 -1.94
CA GLN A 211 6.69 11.17 -1.57
C GLN A 211 5.19 11.47 -1.65
N LEU A 212 4.44 10.73 -2.47
CA LEU A 212 3.00 10.87 -2.63
C LEU A 212 2.22 9.93 -1.68
N VAL A 213 2.69 8.70 -1.49
CA VAL A 213 2.05 7.68 -0.64
C VAL A 213 2.23 7.98 0.84
N ASN A 214 3.44 8.31 1.28
CA ASN A 214 3.77 8.47 2.69
C ASN A 214 2.89 9.51 3.41
N PRO A 215 2.64 10.71 2.85
CA PRO A 215 1.75 11.68 3.49
C PRO A 215 0.34 11.14 3.77
N VAL A 216 -0.22 10.36 2.85
CA VAL A 216 -1.56 9.76 3.02
C VAL A 216 -1.52 8.65 4.07
N ALA A 217 -0.50 7.80 4.05
CA ALA A 217 -0.31 6.72 5.02
C ALA A 217 -0.08 7.26 6.44
N ILE A 218 0.82 8.23 6.62
CA ILE A 218 1.09 8.93 7.89
C ILE A 218 -0.21 9.51 8.44
N ALA A 219 -0.99 10.22 7.61
CA ALA A 219 -2.27 10.78 8.03
C ALA A 219 -3.27 9.72 8.50
N CYS A 220 -3.37 8.58 7.79
CA CYS A 220 -4.23 7.48 8.20
C CYS A 220 -3.81 6.90 9.56
N TYR A 221 -2.52 6.61 9.74
CA TYR A 221 -1.98 6.08 10.99
C TYR A 221 -2.14 7.06 12.18
N ALA A 222 -1.82 8.34 11.97
CA ALA A 222 -1.99 9.38 13.00
C ALA A 222 -3.47 9.59 13.38
N ASN A 223 -4.38 9.52 12.41
CA ASN A 223 -5.82 9.61 12.66
C ASN A 223 -6.34 8.36 13.38
N MET A 224 -5.85 7.17 13.02
CA MET A 224 -6.16 5.93 13.75
C MET A 224 -5.71 6.02 15.21
N ALA A 225 -4.48 6.49 15.48
CA ALA A 225 -3.99 6.69 16.84
C ALA A 225 -4.91 7.65 17.63
N THR A 226 -5.36 8.74 16.98
CA THR A 226 -6.32 9.65 17.60
C THR A 226 -7.67 8.98 17.87
N CYS A 227 -8.18 8.14 16.98
CA CYS A 227 -9.41 7.39 17.21
C CYS A 227 -9.26 6.41 18.39
N TYR A 228 -8.17 5.64 18.43
CA TYR A 228 -7.93 4.72 19.53
C TYR A 228 -7.77 5.44 20.87
N SER A 229 -7.21 6.65 20.90
CA SER A 229 -7.17 7.47 22.12
C SER A 229 -8.53 7.98 22.60
N LYS A 230 -9.58 7.83 21.78
CA LYS A 230 -10.96 8.22 22.07
C LYS A 230 -11.88 7.03 22.35
N LEU A 231 -11.40 5.82 22.08
CA LEU A 231 -12.12 4.60 22.36
C LEU A 231 -11.73 4.11 23.77
N ASP A 232 -12.72 3.63 24.53
CA ASP A 232 -12.55 3.13 25.89
C ASP A 232 -12.54 1.58 25.94
N GLY A 233 -12.19 0.92 24.83
CA GLY A 233 -12.15 -0.54 24.75
C GLY A 233 -10.85 -1.14 25.27
N ASP A 234 -10.92 -2.40 25.71
CA ASP A 234 -9.75 -3.16 26.12
C ASP A 234 -8.72 -3.25 24.98
N GLY A 235 -7.48 -2.86 25.28
CA GLY A 235 -6.35 -2.89 24.33
C GLY A 235 -6.32 -1.75 23.30
N ASP A 236 -7.21 -0.76 23.38
CA ASP A 236 -7.17 0.39 22.46
C ASP A 236 -5.95 1.30 22.71
N VAL A 237 -5.43 1.32 23.93
CA VAL A 237 -4.18 2.03 24.24
C VAL A 237 -2.99 1.42 23.48
N ASP A 238 -2.88 0.10 23.44
CA ASP A 238 -1.81 -0.59 22.68
C ASP A 238 -1.96 -0.35 21.17
N ARG A 239 -3.20 -0.36 20.67
CA ARG A 239 -3.50 -0.02 19.27
C ARG A 239 -3.16 1.43 18.94
N CYS A 240 -3.36 2.35 19.89
CA CYS A 240 -2.94 3.75 19.76
C CYS A 240 -1.42 3.85 19.61
N VAL A 241 -0.66 3.17 20.49
CA VAL A 241 0.81 3.11 20.42
C VAL A 241 1.27 2.53 19.09
N ALA A 242 0.69 1.40 18.66
CA ALA A 242 1.04 0.75 17.40
C ALA A 242 0.78 1.65 16.19
N ALA A 243 -0.41 2.27 16.10
CA ALA A 243 -0.75 3.17 15.01
C ALA A 243 0.16 4.41 14.99
N ALA A 244 0.43 5.02 16.15
CA ALA A 244 1.33 6.17 16.23
C ALA A 244 2.77 5.82 15.86
N SER A 245 3.25 4.63 16.26
CA SER A 245 4.59 4.15 15.88
C SER A 245 4.72 3.95 14.38
N ARG A 246 3.69 3.41 13.70
CA ARG A 246 3.70 3.30 12.23
C ARG A 246 3.78 4.65 11.52
N ALA A 247 3.10 5.68 12.04
CA ALA A 247 3.25 7.04 11.50
C ALA A 247 4.69 7.55 11.68
N LEU A 248 5.33 7.27 12.82
CA LEU A 248 6.68 7.73 13.13
C LEU A 248 7.79 6.93 12.42
N GLU A 249 7.53 5.68 12.04
CA GLU A 249 8.40 4.91 11.14
C GLU A 249 8.51 5.57 9.75
N LEU A 250 7.42 6.20 9.28
CA LEU A 250 7.36 6.90 8.00
C LEU A 250 7.83 8.36 8.09
N ASP A 251 7.54 9.02 9.21
CA ASP A 251 7.95 10.40 9.50
C ASP A 251 8.25 10.55 10.99
N ASP A 252 9.52 10.41 11.36
CA ASP A 252 9.96 10.59 12.74
C ASP A 252 9.74 12.04 13.22
N SER A 253 9.49 13.03 12.36
CA SER A 253 9.19 14.39 12.81
C SER A 253 7.70 14.61 13.14
N HIS A 254 6.84 13.59 12.99
CA HIS A 254 5.39 13.77 13.07
C HIS A 254 4.88 14.09 14.50
N VAL A 255 4.70 15.38 14.77
CA VAL A 255 4.34 15.94 16.08
C VAL A 255 3.07 15.32 16.68
N LYS A 256 1.98 15.21 15.90
CA LYS A 256 0.69 14.74 16.43
C LYS A 256 0.74 13.26 16.83
N ALA A 257 1.34 12.39 16.01
CA ALA A 257 1.45 10.97 16.32
C ALA A 257 2.34 10.74 17.54
N ARG A 258 3.50 11.42 17.61
CA ARG A 258 4.38 11.35 18.78
C ARG A 258 3.69 11.81 20.05
N TYR A 259 2.91 12.89 19.97
CA TYR A 259 2.15 13.35 21.13
C TYR A 259 1.11 12.32 21.57
N ARG A 260 0.35 11.73 20.64
CA ARG A 260 -0.62 10.66 20.96
C ARG A 260 0.05 9.44 21.59
N ARG A 261 1.20 9.01 21.07
CA ARG A 261 1.97 7.89 21.63
C ARG A 261 2.46 8.19 23.05
N SER A 262 2.97 9.41 23.29
CA SER A 262 3.37 9.84 24.62
C SER A 262 2.22 9.81 25.64
N GLN A 263 1.02 10.22 25.21
CA GLN A 263 -0.18 10.17 26.05
C GLN A 263 -0.58 8.72 26.37
N ALA A 264 -0.51 7.84 25.39
CA ALA A 264 -0.77 6.41 25.57
C ALA A 264 0.23 5.79 26.57
N TYR A 265 1.53 6.06 26.44
CA TYR A 265 2.54 5.59 27.41
C TYR A 265 2.34 6.14 28.82
N VAL A 266 1.89 7.39 28.97
CA VAL A 266 1.52 7.93 30.29
C VAL A 266 0.36 7.12 30.89
N SER A 267 -0.63 6.73 30.08
CA SER A 267 -1.79 5.96 30.54
C SER A 267 -1.43 4.52 30.94
N THR A 268 -0.48 3.88 30.25
CA THR A 268 0.06 2.55 30.61
C THR A 268 1.14 2.60 31.70
N LYS A 269 1.46 3.78 32.23
CA LYS A 269 2.53 4.03 33.22
C LYS A 269 3.95 3.73 32.70
N GLU A 270 4.12 3.64 31.38
CA GLU A 270 5.42 3.54 30.71
C GLU A 270 6.09 4.93 30.61
N PHE A 271 6.32 5.54 31.77
CA PHE A 271 6.72 6.95 31.83
C PHE A 271 8.09 7.24 31.20
N GLU A 272 8.98 6.26 31.12
CA GLU A 272 10.27 6.41 30.43
C GLU A 272 10.09 6.69 28.95
N LEU A 273 9.26 5.89 28.27
CA LEU A 273 8.96 6.04 26.85
C LEU A 273 8.19 7.34 26.58
N ALA A 274 7.24 7.69 27.46
CA ALA A 274 6.53 8.96 27.37
C ALA A 274 7.49 10.17 27.46
N VAL A 275 8.44 10.15 28.39
CA VAL A 275 9.44 11.22 28.55
C VAL A 275 10.35 11.32 27.33
N ALA A 276 10.73 10.20 26.73
CA ALA A 276 11.52 10.19 25.49
C ALA A 276 10.77 10.89 24.34
N ASP A 277 9.51 10.51 24.10
CA ASP A 277 8.67 11.15 23.08
C ASP A 277 8.46 12.65 23.37
N LEU A 278 8.22 13.02 24.63
CA LEU A 278 8.00 14.42 25.03
C LEU A 278 9.27 15.29 24.92
N ASN A 279 10.45 14.71 25.16
CA ASN A 279 11.71 15.39 24.91
C ASN A 279 11.88 15.69 23.42
N LYS A 280 11.59 14.71 22.55
CA LYS A 280 11.69 14.91 21.11
C LYS A 280 10.68 15.94 20.60
N LEU A 281 9.47 15.97 21.16
CA LEU A 281 8.48 17.01 20.87
C LEU A 281 8.96 18.41 21.27
N ARG A 282 9.68 18.53 22.40
CA ARG A 282 10.28 19.80 22.83
C ARG A 282 11.42 20.24 21.92
N GLU A 283 12.17 19.30 21.34
CA GLU A 283 13.19 19.64 20.32
C GLU A 283 12.54 20.18 19.03
N LEU A 284 11.44 19.56 18.60
CA LEU A 284 10.72 19.96 17.39
C LEU A 284 9.95 21.28 17.55
N GLU A 285 9.30 21.48 18.69
CA GLU A 285 8.54 22.70 19.00
C GLU A 285 8.95 23.26 20.38
N PRO A 286 10.09 23.97 20.47
CA PRO A 286 10.62 24.46 21.75
C PRO A 286 9.65 25.34 22.52
N ASP A 287 8.84 26.15 21.82
CA ASP A 287 7.92 27.13 22.40
C ASP A 287 6.53 26.58 22.75
N ASN A 288 6.28 25.30 22.47
CA ASN A 288 5.01 24.69 22.77
C ASN A 288 4.87 24.40 24.29
N LYS A 289 4.11 25.26 24.98
CA LYS A 289 3.84 25.15 26.44
C LYS A 289 3.16 23.83 26.81
N LEU A 290 2.37 23.24 25.91
CA LEU A 290 1.70 21.97 26.17
C LEU A 290 2.72 20.82 26.26
N PHE A 291 3.77 20.81 25.45
CA PHE A 291 4.83 19.78 25.57
C PHE A 291 5.68 19.98 26.83
N ARG A 292 6.01 21.22 27.18
CA ARG A 292 6.73 21.52 28.44
C ARG A 292 5.95 21.03 29.65
N SER A 293 4.66 21.36 29.73
CA SER A 293 3.82 20.95 30.86
C SER A 293 3.57 19.43 30.89
N ALA A 294 3.40 18.78 29.73
CA ALA A 294 3.27 17.33 29.65
C ALA A 294 4.55 16.61 30.09
N LEU A 295 5.72 17.11 29.68
CA LEU A 295 7.03 16.57 30.09
C LEU A 295 7.22 16.66 31.61
N THR A 296 6.94 17.82 32.22
CA THR A 296 7.03 17.99 33.67
C THR A 296 6.10 17.00 34.41
N ARG A 297 4.86 16.82 33.93
CA ARG A 297 3.93 15.86 34.52
C ARG A 297 4.42 14.41 34.39
N ALA A 298 4.93 14.02 33.22
CA ALA A 298 5.46 12.67 33.00
C ALA A 298 6.69 12.38 33.88
N GLN A 299 7.60 13.36 34.04
CA GLN A 299 8.77 13.24 34.93
C GLN A 299 8.38 13.13 36.42
N ALA A 300 7.39 13.91 36.85
CA ALA A 300 6.87 13.84 38.22
C ALA A 300 6.22 12.46 38.48
N ALA A 301 5.38 11.97 37.55
CA ALA A 301 4.74 10.67 37.64
C ALA A 301 5.76 9.51 37.67
N LYS A 302 6.79 9.57 36.82
CA LYS A 302 7.94 8.64 36.83
C LYS A 302 8.62 8.59 38.20
N THR A 303 8.94 9.76 38.76
CA THR A 303 9.61 9.86 40.07
C THR A 303 8.72 9.31 41.18
N GLN A 304 7.43 9.59 41.15
CA GLN A 304 6.47 9.08 42.13
C GLN A 304 6.31 7.56 42.05
N LEU A 305 6.28 6.98 40.84
CA LEU A 305 6.23 5.54 40.64
C LEU A 305 7.49 4.86 41.21
N ARG A 306 8.67 5.41 40.91
CA ARG A 306 9.95 4.90 41.44
C ARG A 306 9.98 4.92 42.97
N LYS A 307 9.53 6.01 43.59
CA LYS A 307 9.43 6.11 45.07
C LYS A 307 8.47 5.07 45.64
N LYS A 308 7.30 4.87 45.01
CA LYS A 308 6.34 3.84 45.44
C LYS A 308 6.93 2.43 45.35
N GLN A 309 7.66 2.12 44.28
CA GLN A 309 8.34 0.84 44.10
C GLN A 309 9.44 0.62 45.15
N GLN A 310 10.25 1.65 45.41
CA GLN A 310 11.30 1.59 46.45
C GLN A 310 10.70 1.35 47.84
N ASN A 311 9.64 2.07 48.20
CA ASN A 311 8.96 1.88 49.49
C ASN A 311 8.30 0.50 49.60
N ALA A 312 7.67 0.02 48.51
CA ALA A 312 7.08 -1.32 48.48
C ALA A 312 8.13 -2.41 48.64
N PHE A 313 9.32 -2.23 48.05
CA PHE A 313 10.44 -3.15 48.19
C PHE A 313 11.01 -3.13 49.60
N ALA A 314 11.24 -1.94 50.19
CA ALA A 314 11.74 -1.82 51.57
C ALA A 314 10.82 -2.55 52.57
N ASN A 315 9.50 -2.34 52.46
CA ASN A 315 8.49 -2.99 53.32
C ASN A 315 8.44 -4.53 53.17
N LEU A 316 9.03 -5.11 52.12
CA LEU A 316 9.10 -6.56 51.92
C LEU A 316 10.22 -7.22 52.74
N PHE A 317 11.27 -6.48 53.10
CA PHE A 317 12.40 -6.97 53.90
C PHE A 317 12.32 -6.62 55.38
N ASP A 318 11.43 -5.70 55.75
CA ASP A 318 11.13 -5.34 57.14
C ASP A 318 10.09 -6.30 57.80
N LYS A 319 9.66 -7.36 57.09
CA LYS A 319 8.76 -8.43 57.58
C LYS A 319 9.46 -9.78 57.57
#